data_AF-A0A8M9NZZ6-F1
#
_entry.id   AF-A0A8M9NZZ6-F1
#
_cell.length_a   1.000
_cell.length_b   1.000
_cell.length_c   1.000
_cell.angle_alpha   90.00
_cell.angle_beta   90.00
_cell.angle_gamma   90.00
#
_symmetry.space_group_name_H-M   'P 1'
#
loop_
_entity.id
_entity.type
_entity.pdbx_description
1 polymer ?
#
loop_
_entity_poly.entity_id
_entity_poly.type
_entity_poly.pdbx_seq_one_letter_code
_entity_poly.pdbx_strand_id
1 'polypeptide(L)'
;MAHSKDPVGHWKDLETWLSVVTGSLLPKAAETLQPLTQNQLDENINSIMKQDPSQSFNHKELAKITGTLSHTLIATLKLSDRHASQLQHKLTRLQARIEQLELEAQERLEQPNEVDEGTTEEINKLQEALTAITEQREQARADHADVANKLDYAEQLLKEAKVDLRDKKARIKALETHLSEARHEIDRLMQEVDDIKEESASELRHAYALRCEPPKTLLGRFEKAVH
;
A
#
# COMPACT_ATOMS: atom_id res chain seq x y z
N MET A 1 11.55 17.88 -24.59
CA MET A 1 10.25 18.12 -23.93
C MET A 1 9.96 16.93 -23.02
N ALA A 2 10.25 17.05 -21.73
CA ALA A 2 9.95 15.99 -20.76
C ALA A 2 8.51 16.19 -20.28
N HIS A 3 7.63 15.24 -20.58
CA HIS A 3 6.26 15.24 -20.08
C HIS A 3 6.30 15.14 -18.55
N SER A 4 6.02 16.27 -17.89
CA SER A 4 5.66 16.36 -16.48
C SER A 4 4.41 15.51 -16.25
N LYS A 5 4.59 14.22 -15.98
CA LYS A 5 3.51 13.35 -15.49
C LYS A 5 3.22 13.77 -14.07
N ASP A 6 2.09 14.44 -13.88
CA ASP A 6 1.59 14.90 -12.60
C ASP A 6 1.63 13.76 -11.56
N PRO A 7 2.49 13.85 -10.54
CA PRO A 7 2.62 12.81 -9.54
C PRO A 7 1.45 12.82 -8.55
N VAL A 8 0.45 13.70 -8.67
CA VAL A 8 -0.74 13.72 -7.80
C VAL A 8 -1.87 12.88 -8.42
N GLY A 9 -2.06 12.95 -9.73
CA GLY A 9 -3.09 12.19 -10.45
C GLY A 9 -3.01 10.69 -10.17
N HIS A 10 -1.81 10.11 -10.34
CA HIS A 10 -1.64 8.66 -10.21
C HIS A 10 -1.95 8.07 -8.82
N TRP A 11 -1.89 8.87 -7.74
CA TRP A 11 -2.24 8.38 -6.39
C TRP A 11 -3.74 8.41 -6.14
N LYS A 12 -4.44 9.43 -6.65
CA LYS A 12 -5.90 9.47 -6.61
C LYS A 12 -6.46 8.35 -7.47
N ASP A 13 -5.80 8.07 -8.59
CA ASP A 13 -6.07 6.91 -9.43
C ASP A 13 -5.81 5.61 -8.67
N LEU A 14 -4.73 5.49 -7.90
CA LEU A 14 -4.45 4.30 -7.11
C LEU A 14 -5.48 4.07 -6.00
N GLU A 15 -5.86 5.11 -5.24
CA GLU A 15 -6.86 4.98 -4.17
C GLU A 15 -8.25 4.68 -4.71
N THR A 16 -8.62 5.31 -5.83
CA THR A 16 -9.85 4.99 -6.56
C THR A 16 -9.78 3.57 -7.09
N TRP A 17 -8.65 3.16 -7.67
CA TRP A 17 -8.43 1.81 -8.16
C TRP A 17 -8.52 0.79 -7.02
N LEU A 18 -7.87 1.03 -5.88
CA LEU A 18 -7.94 0.18 -4.70
C LEU A 18 -9.38 0.10 -4.18
N SER A 19 -10.12 1.20 -4.10
CA SER A 19 -11.53 1.19 -3.66
C SER A 19 -12.44 0.46 -4.65
N VAL A 20 -12.24 0.63 -5.95
CA VAL A 20 -12.98 -0.10 -6.99
C VAL A 20 -12.62 -1.58 -6.92
N VAL A 21 -11.34 -1.89 -6.73
CA VAL A 21 -10.84 -3.25 -6.57
C VAL A 21 -11.48 -3.84 -5.31
N THR A 22 -11.35 -3.27 -4.12
CA THR A 22 -11.91 -3.83 -2.86
C THR A 22 -13.43 -3.82 -2.79
N GLY A 23 -14.10 -2.80 -3.31
CA GLY A 23 -15.54 -2.63 -3.21
C GLY A 23 -16.34 -3.33 -4.30
N SER A 24 -15.78 -3.53 -5.51
CA SER A 24 -16.56 -4.00 -6.66
C SER A 24 -15.93 -5.17 -7.42
N LEU A 25 -14.66 -5.06 -7.80
CA LEU A 25 -14.02 -6.10 -8.60
C LEU A 25 -13.61 -7.28 -7.74
N LEU A 26 -13.19 -7.05 -6.50
CA LEU A 26 -12.75 -8.08 -5.57
C LEU A 26 -13.92 -8.95 -5.14
N PRO A 27 -15.08 -8.45 -4.68
CA PRO A 27 -16.22 -9.32 -4.37
C PRO A 27 -16.65 -10.17 -5.57
N LYS A 28 -16.66 -9.56 -6.77
CA LYS A 28 -17.07 -10.22 -8.00
C LYS A 28 -16.04 -11.25 -8.50
N ALA A 29 -14.76 -10.90 -8.50
CA ALA A 29 -13.68 -11.85 -8.77
C ALA A 29 -13.68 -12.96 -7.71
N ALA A 30 -14.00 -12.61 -6.46
CA ALA A 30 -14.12 -13.52 -5.34
C ALA A 30 -15.21 -14.57 -5.53
N GLU A 31 -16.31 -14.24 -6.20
CA GLU A 31 -17.38 -15.20 -6.54
C GLU A 31 -16.88 -16.29 -7.50
N THR A 32 -15.97 -15.93 -8.40
CA THR A 32 -15.34 -16.85 -9.36
C THR A 32 -14.06 -17.50 -8.87
N LEU A 33 -13.60 -17.19 -7.65
CA LEU A 33 -12.37 -17.78 -7.12
C LEU A 33 -12.52 -19.28 -7.04
N GLN A 34 -11.56 -19.97 -7.65
CA GLN A 34 -11.43 -21.40 -7.39
C GLN A 34 -11.27 -21.59 -5.87
N PRO A 35 -11.89 -22.63 -5.30
CA PRO A 35 -11.65 -22.97 -3.91
C PRO A 35 -10.17 -23.34 -3.76
N LEU A 36 -9.37 -22.41 -3.22
CA LEU A 36 -8.03 -22.71 -2.75
C LEU A 36 -8.12 -23.38 -1.39
N THR A 37 -7.26 -24.37 -1.18
CA THR A 37 -7.07 -24.99 0.14
C THR A 37 -6.26 -24.07 1.05
N GLN A 38 -6.41 -24.21 2.38
CA GLN A 38 -5.64 -23.45 3.35
C GLN A 38 -4.12 -23.54 3.08
N ASN A 39 -3.62 -24.74 2.76
CA ASN A 39 -2.21 -24.97 2.42
C ASN A 39 -1.73 -24.12 1.24
N GLN A 40 -2.54 -24.00 0.18
CA GLN A 40 -2.19 -23.16 -0.98
C GLN A 40 -2.17 -21.67 -0.64
N LEU A 41 -3.07 -21.23 0.24
CA LEU A 41 -3.10 -19.85 0.73
C LEU A 41 -1.86 -19.56 1.58
N ASP A 42 -1.51 -20.47 2.48
CA ASP A 42 -0.32 -20.37 3.31
C ASP A 42 0.96 -20.37 2.47
N GLU A 43 1.05 -21.20 1.43
CA GLU A 43 2.16 -21.20 0.47
C GLU A 43 2.28 -19.86 -0.27
N ASN A 44 1.16 -19.28 -0.70
CA ASN A 44 1.15 -17.97 -1.36
C ASN A 44 1.62 -16.85 -0.42
N ILE A 45 1.12 -16.83 0.82
CA ILE A 45 1.56 -15.87 1.84
C ILE A 45 3.05 -16.05 2.12
N ASN A 46 3.51 -17.29 2.34
CA ASN A 46 4.92 -17.59 2.60
C ASN A 46 5.82 -17.18 1.42
N SER A 47 5.37 -17.36 0.19
CA SER A 47 6.10 -16.94 -1.01
C SER A 47 6.26 -15.42 -1.07
N ILE A 48 5.20 -14.67 -0.73
CA ILE A 48 5.24 -13.20 -0.67
C ILE A 48 6.14 -12.73 0.48
N MET A 49 6.01 -13.33 1.66
CA MET A 49 6.77 -12.95 2.86
C MET A 49 8.26 -13.28 2.77
N LYS A 50 8.66 -14.20 1.88
CA LYS A 50 10.07 -14.49 1.58
C LYS A 50 10.74 -13.43 0.70
N GLN A 51 9.98 -12.52 0.08
CA GLN A 51 10.55 -11.46 -0.72
C GLN A 51 11.22 -10.42 0.17
N ASP A 52 12.43 -10.00 -0.21
CA ASP A 52 13.18 -8.99 0.53
C ASP A 52 12.47 -7.62 0.42
N PRO A 53 11.96 -7.06 1.53
CA PRO A 53 11.23 -5.80 1.51
C PRO A 53 12.11 -4.60 1.14
N SER A 54 13.45 -4.75 1.17
CA SER A 54 14.39 -3.70 0.75
C SER A 54 14.63 -3.68 -0.75
N GLN A 55 14.14 -4.67 -1.50
CA GLN A 55 14.23 -4.66 -2.96
C GLN A 55 13.40 -3.54 -3.58
N SER A 56 13.97 -2.92 -4.62
CA SER A 56 13.22 -2.02 -5.49
C SER A 56 12.35 -2.82 -6.44
N PHE A 57 11.04 -2.73 -6.29
CA PHE A 57 10.08 -3.31 -7.22
C PHE A 57 9.64 -2.29 -8.26
N ASN A 58 9.53 -2.72 -9.53
CA ASN A 58 8.89 -1.89 -10.53
C ASN A 58 7.36 -1.87 -10.32
N HIS A 59 6.65 -0.92 -10.96
CA HIS A 59 5.20 -0.78 -10.80
C HIS A 59 4.41 -2.04 -11.17
N LYS A 60 4.87 -2.80 -12.17
CA LYS A 60 4.23 -4.05 -12.61
C LYS A 60 4.38 -5.15 -11.55
N GLU A 61 5.53 -5.24 -10.90
CA GLU A 61 5.78 -6.16 -9.79
C GLU A 61 4.95 -5.79 -8.56
N LEU A 62 4.94 -4.52 -8.16
CA LEU A 62 4.10 -4.05 -7.05
C LEU A 62 2.62 -4.34 -7.28
N ALA A 63 2.11 -4.08 -8.48
CA ALA A 63 0.73 -4.39 -8.84
C ALA A 63 0.45 -5.90 -8.76
N LYS A 64 1.38 -6.75 -9.20
CA LYS A 64 1.26 -8.21 -9.07
C LYS A 64 1.28 -8.66 -7.61
N ILE A 65 2.23 -8.20 -6.81
CA ILE A 65 2.35 -8.55 -5.38
C ILE A 65 1.08 -8.15 -4.63
N THR A 66 0.65 -6.89 -4.83
CA THR A 66 -0.56 -6.35 -4.18
C THR A 66 -1.81 -7.12 -4.63
N GLY A 67 -1.92 -7.42 -5.92
CA GLY A 67 -3.03 -8.21 -6.48
C GLY A 67 -3.08 -9.63 -5.92
N THR A 68 -1.95 -10.33 -5.89
CA THR A 68 -1.84 -11.69 -5.32
C THR A 68 -2.15 -11.69 -3.82
N LEU A 69 -1.62 -10.73 -3.06
CA LEU A 69 -1.89 -10.60 -1.64
C LEU A 69 -3.38 -10.35 -1.37
N SER A 70 -3.99 -9.41 -2.08
CA SER A 70 -5.43 -9.10 -1.95
C SER A 70 -6.28 -10.33 -2.26
N HIS A 71 -5.97 -11.03 -3.34
CA HIS A 71 -6.64 -12.26 -3.73
C HIS A 71 -6.53 -13.35 -2.65
N THR A 72 -5.34 -13.50 -2.08
CA THR A 72 -5.06 -14.52 -1.06
C THR A 72 -5.84 -14.23 0.21
N LEU A 73 -5.80 -12.99 0.71
CA LEU A 73 -6.55 -12.57 1.90
C LEU A 73 -8.06 -12.76 1.74
N ILE A 74 -8.61 -12.47 0.56
CA ILE A 74 -10.05 -12.68 0.29
C ILE A 74 -10.41 -14.15 0.24
N ALA A 75 -9.56 -14.96 -0.40
CA ALA A 75 -9.78 -16.41 -0.44
C ALA A 75 -9.74 -17.01 0.97
N THR A 76 -8.83 -16.53 1.84
CA THR A 76 -8.78 -16.90 3.26
C THR A 76 -10.06 -16.49 4.00
N LEU A 77 -10.54 -15.26 3.83
CA LEU A 77 -11.80 -14.80 4.44
C LEU A 77 -12.99 -15.66 4.00
N LYS A 78 -13.12 -15.95 2.70
CA LYS A 78 -14.21 -16.81 2.19
C LYS A 78 -14.12 -18.25 2.67
N LEU A 79 -12.91 -18.79 2.81
CA LEU A 79 -12.71 -20.13 3.36
C LEU A 79 -13.17 -20.17 4.82
N SER A 80 -12.81 -19.13 5.59
CA SER A 80 -13.26 -18.95 6.98
C SER A 80 -14.78 -18.83 7.09
N ASP A 81 -15.42 -17.97 6.28
CA ASP A 81 -16.88 -17.80 6.26
C ASP A 81 -17.62 -19.10 5.92
N ARG A 82 -17.10 -19.87 4.94
CA ARG A 82 -17.67 -21.17 4.59
C ARG A 82 -17.52 -22.16 5.75
N HIS A 83 -16.36 -22.19 6.41
CA HIS A 83 -16.14 -23.03 7.59
C HIS A 83 -17.07 -22.66 8.74
N ALA A 84 -17.22 -21.36 9.04
CA ALA A 84 -18.12 -20.86 10.07
C ALA A 84 -19.59 -21.23 9.76
N SER A 85 -20.02 -21.06 8.51
CA SER A 85 -21.37 -21.44 8.07
C SER A 85 -21.61 -22.95 8.19
N GLN A 86 -20.63 -23.77 7.82
CA GLN A 86 -20.72 -25.24 7.95
C GLN A 86 -20.79 -25.68 9.41
N LEU A 87 -19.98 -25.08 10.28
CA LEU A 87 -20.04 -25.33 11.72
C LEU A 87 -21.40 -24.92 12.30
N GLN A 88 -21.93 -23.76 11.89
CA GLN A 88 -23.24 -23.30 12.35
C GLN A 88 -24.38 -24.22 11.89
N HIS A 89 -24.35 -24.72 10.65
CA HIS A 89 -25.31 -25.73 10.18
C HIS A 89 -25.21 -27.04 10.97
N LYS A 90 -23.98 -27.53 11.23
CA LYS A 90 -23.78 -28.75 12.04
C LYS A 90 -24.30 -28.57 13.46
N LEU A 91 -24.00 -27.44 14.08
CA LEU A 91 -24.46 -27.10 15.42
C LEU A 91 -25.99 -27.07 15.48
N THR A 92 -26.64 -26.36 14.56
CA THR A 92 -28.11 -26.29 14.49
C THR A 92 -28.74 -27.67 14.29
N ARG A 93 -28.14 -28.51 13.44
CA ARG A 93 -28.61 -29.88 13.20
C ARG A 93 -28.46 -30.77 14.43
N LEU A 94 -27.34 -30.67 15.14
CA LEU A 94 -27.11 -31.44 16.36
C LEU A 94 -28.04 -30.99 17.48
N GLN A 95 -28.26 -29.68 17.64
CA GLN A 95 -29.25 -29.15 18.60
C GLN A 95 -30.65 -29.72 18.32
N ALA A 96 -31.12 -29.64 17.07
CA ALA A 96 -32.41 -30.21 16.70
C ALA A 96 -32.49 -31.74 16.93
N ARG A 97 -31.38 -32.47 16.72
CA ARG A 97 -31.34 -33.92 16.98
C ARG A 97 -31.36 -34.24 18.47
N ILE A 98 -30.68 -33.46 19.30
CA ILE A 98 -30.72 -33.58 20.76
C ILE A 98 -32.14 -33.30 21.26
N GLU A 99 -32.75 -32.18 20.85
CA GLU A 99 -34.12 -31.84 21.22
C GLU A 99 -35.12 -32.93 20.82
N GLN A 100 -34.97 -33.52 19.63
CA GLN A 100 -35.79 -34.66 19.20
C GLN A 100 -35.59 -35.89 20.09
N LEU A 101 -34.34 -36.26 20.38
CA LEU A 101 -34.03 -37.41 21.22
C LEU A 101 -34.46 -37.22 22.67
N GLU A 102 -34.37 -36.01 23.22
CA GLU A 102 -34.89 -35.68 24.55
C GLU A 102 -36.41 -35.85 24.60
N LEU A 103 -37.13 -35.47 23.53
CA LEU A 103 -38.56 -35.67 23.40
C LEU A 103 -38.93 -37.16 23.28
N GLU A 104 -38.21 -37.93 22.46
CA GLU A 104 -38.37 -39.38 22.32
C GLU A 104 -38.07 -40.12 23.64
N ALA A 105 -37.02 -39.71 24.36
CA ALA A 105 -36.68 -40.27 25.67
C ALA A 105 -37.77 -39.96 26.72
N GLN A 106 -38.32 -38.75 26.70
CA GLN A 106 -39.40 -38.36 27.60
C GLN A 106 -40.71 -39.13 27.30
N GLU A 107 -41.07 -39.29 26.02
CA GLU A 107 -42.24 -40.09 25.61
C GLU A 107 -42.07 -41.58 25.98
N ARG A 108 -40.84 -42.11 25.89
CA ARG A 108 -40.52 -43.46 26.35
C ARG A 108 -40.57 -43.60 27.86
N LEU A 109 -40.15 -42.61 28.64
CA LEU A 109 -40.25 -42.64 30.11
C LEU A 109 -41.71 -42.64 30.59
N GLU A 110 -42.64 -42.06 29.81
CA GLU A 110 -44.08 -42.16 30.08
C GLU A 110 -44.64 -43.56 29.77
N GLN A 111 -43.92 -44.38 28.99
CA GLN A 111 -44.25 -45.79 28.79
C GLN A 111 -43.45 -46.65 29.77
N PRO A 112 -44.08 -47.59 30.50
CA PRO A 112 -43.36 -48.44 31.43
C PRO A 112 -42.56 -49.48 30.65
N ASN A 113 -41.33 -49.15 30.24
CA ASN A 113 -40.26 -50.11 30.04
C ASN A 113 -38.88 -49.46 29.92
N GLU A 114 -37.88 -50.23 30.36
CA GLU A 114 -36.46 -49.95 30.54
C GLU A 114 -35.86 -48.88 29.61
N VAL A 115 -35.22 -47.89 30.24
CA VAL A 115 -34.37 -46.87 29.63
C VAL A 115 -33.42 -47.56 28.65
N ASP A 116 -33.64 -47.34 27.36
CA ASP A 116 -32.88 -47.95 26.28
C ASP A 116 -31.45 -47.39 26.31
N GLU A 117 -30.48 -48.14 26.85
CA GLU A 117 -29.07 -47.71 27.05
C GLU A 117 -28.48 -47.05 25.79
N GLY A 118 -28.89 -47.52 24.60
CA GLY A 118 -28.48 -46.95 23.32
C GLY A 118 -28.89 -45.49 23.12
N THR A 119 -30.05 -45.07 23.62
CA THR A 119 -30.50 -43.67 23.54
C THR A 119 -29.68 -42.76 24.44
N THR A 120 -29.37 -43.21 25.66
CA THR A 120 -28.45 -42.49 26.56
C THR A 120 -27.04 -42.38 26.01
N GLU A 121 -26.50 -43.43 25.38
CA GLU A 121 -25.19 -43.37 24.72
C GLU A 121 -25.18 -42.39 23.54
N GLU A 122 -26.24 -42.37 22.71
CA GLU A 122 -26.36 -41.41 21.62
C GLU A 122 -26.44 -39.97 22.13
N ILE A 123 -27.21 -39.72 23.20
CA ILE A 123 -27.28 -38.41 23.83
C ILE A 123 -25.89 -37.98 24.32
N ASN A 124 -25.14 -38.86 25.00
CA ASN A 124 -23.79 -38.56 25.46
C ASN A 124 -22.83 -38.25 24.30
N LYS A 125 -22.86 -39.03 23.22
CA LYS A 125 -22.03 -38.77 22.02
C LYS A 125 -22.38 -37.42 21.36
N LEU A 126 -23.65 -37.05 21.33
CA LEU A 126 -24.09 -35.78 20.78
C LEU A 126 -23.71 -34.61 21.68
N GLN A 127 -23.74 -34.79 23.01
CA GLN A 127 -23.27 -33.80 23.98
C GLN A 127 -21.76 -33.57 23.83
N GLU A 128 -20.95 -34.63 23.69
CA GLU A 128 -19.51 -34.53 23.40
C GLU A 128 -19.23 -33.85 22.05
N ALA A 129 -20.02 -34.15 21.02
CA ALA A 129 -19.90 -33.48 19.73
C ALA A 129 -20.24 -31.98 19.84
N LEU A 130 -21.23 -31.62 20.67
CA LEU A 130 -21.65 -30.25 20.89
C LEU A 130 -20.58 -29.46 21.65
N THR A 131 -19.97 -30.02 22.70
CA THR A 131 -18.86 -29.38 23.42
C THR A 131 -17.67 -29.15 22.48
N ALA A 132 -17.27 -30.17 21.71
CA ALA A 132 -16.17 -30.06 20.76
C ALA A 132 -16.40 -28.98 19.68
N ILE A 133 -17.63 -28.88 19.13
CA ILE A 133 -17.97 -27.84 18.16
C ILE A 133 -17.99 -26.45 18.80
N THR A 134 -18.41 -26.35 20.06
CA THR A 134 -18.43 -25.08 20.80
C THR A 134 -17.01 -24.58 21.04
N GLU A 135 -16.08 -25.46 21.43
CA GLU A 135 -14.65 -25.15 21.54
C GLU A 135 -14.04 -24.73 20.21
N GLN A 136 -14.34 -25.44 19.12
CA GLN A 136 -13.87 -25.04 17.77
C GLN A 136 -14.39 -23.67 17.35
N ARG A 137 -15.63 -23.34 17.70
CA ARG A 137 -16.21 -22.01 17.42
C ARG A 137 -15.52 -20.91 18.22
N GLU A 138 -15.23 -21.16 19.50
CA GLU A 138 -14.47 -20.23 20.34
C GLU A 138 -13.07 -19.98 19.76
N GLN A 139 -12.38 -21.05 19.33
CA GLN A 139 -11.07 -20.92 18.68
C GLN A 139 -11.16 -20.14 17.37
N ALA A 140 -12.11 -20.46 16.49
CA ALA A 140 -12.30 -19.73 15.24
C ALA A 140 -12.60 -18.24 15.46
N ARG A 141 -13.33 -17.91 16.54
CA ARG A 141 -13.61 -16.53 16.93
C ARG A 141 -12.34 -15.82 17.42
N ALA A 142 -11.47 -16.51 18.17
CA ALA A 142 -10.18 -15.99 18.60
C ALA A 142 -9.26 -15.73 17.39
N ASP A 143 -9.19 -16.68 16.46
CA ASP A 143 -8.39 -16.54 15.22
C ASP A 143 -8.90 -15.37 14.36
N HIS A 144 -10.23 -15.23 14.21
CA HIS A 144 -10.82 -14.09 13.52
C HIS A 144 -10.47 -12.76 14.19
N ALA A 145 -10.51 -12.69 15.52
CA ALA A 145 -10.13 -11.48 16.26
C ALA A 145 -8.64 -11.13 16.08
N ASP A 146 -7.74 -12.12 16.07
CA ASP A 146 -6.31 -11.92 15.80
C ASP A 146 -6.07 -11.39 14.37
N VAL A 147 -6.74 -11.97 13.37
CA VAL A 147 -6.65 -11.49 11.98
C VAL A 147 -7.20 -10.07 11.85
N ALA A 148 -8.32 -9.75 12.50
CA ALA A 148 -8.89 -8.40 12.49
C ALA A 148 -7.92 -7.37 13.12
N ASN A 149 -7.31 -7.69 14.26
CA ASN A 149 -6.32 -6.81 14.89
C ASN A 149 -5.08 -6.59 14.01
N LYS A 150 -4.59 -7.64 13.34
CA LYS A 150 -3.47 -7.53 12.38
C LYS A 150 -3.82 -6.66 11.18
N LEU A 151 -5.06 -6.77 10.69
CA LEU A 151 -5.56 -5.93 9.60
C LEU A 151 -5.60 -4.46 10.02
N ASP A 152 -6.18 -4.15 11.18
CA ASP A 152 -6.25 -2.79 11.72
C ASP A 152 -4.85 -2.18 11.90
N TYR A 153 -3.90 -2.96 12.40
CA TYR A 153 -2.50 -2.53 12.53
C TYR A 153 -1.84 -2.25 11.17
N ALA A 154 -2.06 -3.12 10.18
CA ALA A 154 -1.54 -2.90 8.82
C ALA A 154 -2.15 -1.65 8.17
N GLU A 155 -3.44 -1.38 8.39
CA GLU A 155 -4.09 -0.17 7.93
C GLU A 155 -3.51 1.09 8.58
N GLN A 156 -3.16 1.03 9.86
CA GLN A 156 -2.49 2.14 10.55
C GLN A 156 -1.09 2.42 9.96
N LEU A 157 -0.27 1.38 9.78
CA LEU A 157 1.05 1.52 9.15
C LEU A 157 0.95 2.10 7.74
N LEU A 158 -0.07 1.69 6.97
CA LEU A 158 -0.32 2.26 5.65
C LEU A 158 -0.68 3.75 5.71
N LYS A 159 -1.48 4.18 6.70
CA LYS A 159 -1.80 5.60 6.92
C LYS A 159 -0.54 6.41 7.25
N GLU A 160 0.31 5.90 8.13
CA GLU A 160 1.58 6.56 8.50
C GLU A 160 2.53 6.67 7.30
N ALA A 161 2.72 5.59 6.54
CA ALA A 161 3.54 5.59 5.33
C ALA A 161 3.02 6.58 4.27
N LYS A 162 1.69 6.74 4.15
CA LYS A 162 1.08 7.74 3.26
C LYS A 162 1.43 9.17 3.68
N VAL A 163 1.50 9.47 4.98
CA VAL A 163 1.87 10.79 5.48
C VAL A 163 3.36 11.06 5.24
N ASP A 164 4.24 10.13 5.62
CA ASP A 164 5.69 10.26 5.42
C ASP A 164 6.05 10.44 3.93
N LEU A 165 5.36 9.73 3.04
CA LEU A 165 5.55 9.91 1.59
C LEU A 165 5.15 11.32 1.12
N ARG A 166 4.05 11.89 1.64
CA ARG A 166 3.62 13.25 1.30
C ARG A 166 4.66 14.28 1.75
N ASP A 167 5.19 14.12 2.95
CA ASP A 167 6.21 15.03 3.51
C ASP A 167 7.51 14.95 2.71
N LYS A 168 7.98 13.74 2.40
CA LYS A 168 9.15 13.52 1.54
C LYS A 168 8.95 14.14 0.17
N LYS A 169 7.77 14.00 -0.43
CA LYS A 169 7.44 14.61 -1.73
C LYS A 169 7.46 16.14 -1.67
N ALA A 170 6.90 16.74 -0.63
CA ALA A 170 6.95 18.19 -0.43
C ALA A 170 8.39 18.69 -0.31
N ARG A 171 9.24 17.97 0.43
CA ARG A 171 10.66 18.27 0.58
C ARG A 171 11.43 18.13 -0.75
N ILE A 172 11.16 17.11 -1.55
CA ILE A 172 11.76 16.96 -2.89
C ILE A 172 11.41 18.18 -3.76
N LYS A 173 10.13 18.59 -3.78
CA LYS A 173 9.69 19.75 -4.56
C LYS A 173 10.40 21.04 -4.12
N ALA A 174 10.58 21.25 -2.82
CA ALA A 174 11.33 22.39 -2.30
C ALA A 174 12.80 22.38 -2.77
N LEU A 175 13.45 21.22 -2.71
CA LEU A 175 14.82 21.05 -3.20
C LEU A 175 14.95 21.27 -4.71
N GLU A 176 13.97 20.81 -5.49
CA GLU A 176 13.92 21.06 -6.94
C GLU A 176 13.82 22.56 -7.25
N THR A 177 12.99 23.30 -6.51
CA THR A 177 12.90 24.76 -6.62
C THR A 177 14.24 25.42 -6.29
N HIS A 178 14.86 25.08 -5.16
CA HIS A 178 16.16 25.62 -4.79
C HIS A 178 17.27 25.30 -5.80
N LEU A 179 17.25 24.11 -6.38
CA LEU A 179 18.21 23.72 -7.40
C LEU A 179 17.99 24.50 -8.70
N SER A 180 16.74 24.82 -9.06
CA SER A 180 16.43 25.70 -10.18
C SER A 180 16.90 27.14 -9.92
N GLU A 181 16.66 27.67 -8.73
CA GLU A 181 17.11 28.99 -8.30
C GLU A 181 18.64 29.10 -8.34
N ALA A 182 19.34 28.12 -7.78
CA ALA A 182 20.79 28.07 -7.79
C ALA A 182 21.37 28.00 -9.21
N ARG A 183 20.73 27.28 -10.13
CA ARG A 183 21.12 27.25 -11.55
C ARG A 183 20.97 28.61 -12.20
N HIS A 184 19.85 29.28 -12.00
CA HIS A 184 19.64 30.64 -12.52
C HIS A 184 20.65 31.63 -11.96
N GLU A 185 21.02 31.51 -10.69
CA GLU A 185 22.04 32.36 -10.08
C GLU A 185 23.43 32.10 -10.67
N ILE A 186 23.78 30.84 -10.94
CA ILE A 186 25.02 30.50 -11.64
C ILE A 186 25.03 31.12 -13.05
N ASP A 187 23.94 30.97 -13.81
CA ASP A 187 23.84 31.55 -15.15
C ASP A 187 24.00 33.09 -15.12
N ARG A 188 23.38 33.75 -14.13
CA ARG A 188 23.48 35.20 -13.91
C ARG A 188 24.92 35.62 -13.62
N LEU A 189 25.58 34.95 -12.68
CA LEU A 189 26.97 35.24 -12.30
C LEU A 189 27.96 34.96 -13.45
N MET A 190 27.71 33.91 -14.24
CA MET A 190 28.49 33.62 -15.44
C MET A 190 28.40 34.76 -16.46
N GLN A 191 27.19 35.29 -16.68
CA GLN A 191 27.01 36.44 -17.57
C GLN A 191 27.74 37.69 -17.06
N GLU A 192 27.68 37.97 -15.75
CA GLU A 192 28.42 39.09 -15.15
C GLU A 192 29.93 38.95 -15.34
N VAL A 193 30.47 37.73 -15.21
CA VAL A 193 31.90 37.47 -15.45
C VAL A 193 32.28 37.71 -16.91
N ASP A 194 31.43 37.31 -17.86
CA ASP A 194 31.68 37.53 -19.28
C ASP A 194 31.61 39.03 -19.65
N ASP A 195 30.65 39.77 -19.08
CA ASP A 195 30.51 41.21 -19.28
C ASP A 195 31.73 41.98 -18.75
N ILE A 196 32.18 41.68 -17.52
CA ILE A 196 33.39 42.26 -16.91
C ILE A 196 34.63 41.96 -17.74
N LYS A 197 34.71 40.75 -18.30
CA LYS A 197 35.83 40.33 -19.14
C LYS A 197 35.89 41.11 -20.45
N GLU A 198 34.75 41.34 -21.10
CA GLU A 198 34.68 42.13 -22.33
C GLU A 198 34.94 43.62 -22.06
N GLU A 199 34.42 44.15 -20.95
CA GLU A 199 34.71 45.52 -20.50
C GLU A 199 36.21 45.70 -20.24
N SER A 200 36.82 44.81 -19.46
CA SER A 200 38.27 44.81 -19.19
C SER A 200 39.10 44.70 -20.47
N ALA A 201 38.69 43.86 -21.43
CA ALA A 201 39.37 43.72 -22.71
C ALA A 201 39.24 44.98 -23.58
N SER A 202 38.10 45.66 -23.52
CA SER A 202 37.84 46.90 -24.23
C SER A 202 38.61 48.09 -23.64
N GLU A 203 38.65 48.19 -22.31
CA GLU A 203 39.46 49.17 -21.59
C GLU A 203 40.95 48.98 -21.88
N LEU A 204 41.44 47.74 -21.86
CA LEU A 204 42.82 47.42 -22.20
C LEU A 204 43.15 47.85 -23.64
N ARG A 205 42.27 47.53 -24.61
CA ARG A 205 42.41 47.97 -26.01
C ARG A 205 42.47 49.50 -26.10
N HIS A 206 41.61 50.20 -25.37
CA HIS A 206 41.58 51.67 -25.35
C HIS A 206 42.87 52.27 -24.76
N ALA A 207 43.35 51.74 -23.63
CA ALA A 207 44.59 52.17 -23.00
C ALA A 207 45.81 51.96 -23.92
N TYR A 208 45.87 50.82 -24.62
CA TYR A 208 46.91 50.57 -25.62
C TYR A 208 46.83 51.54 -26.81
N ALA A 209 45.64 51.86 -27.30
CA ALA A 209 45.46 52.80 -28.40
C ALA A 209 45.95 54.21 -28.04
N LEU A 210 45.65 54.70 -26.84
CA LEU A 210 46.14 55.99 -26.33
C LEU A 210 47.67 56.03 -26.20
N ARG A 211 48.30 54.92 -25.80
CA ARG A 211 49.76 54.84 -25.66
C ARG A 211 50.50 54.78 -27.00
N CYS A 212 49.87 54.21 -28.03
CA CYS A 212 50.43 54.13 -29.38
C CYS A 212 50.20 55.41 -30.21
N GLU A 213 49.45 56.39 -29.69
CA GLU A 213 49.19 57.63 -30.41
C GLU A 213 50.46 58.48 -30.50
N PRO A 214 50.96 58.82 -31.71
CA PRO A 214 52.21 59.54 -31.83
C PRO A 214 52.12 60.93 -31.19
N PRO A 215 53.19 61.45 -30.55
CA PRO A 215 53.16 62.70 -29.78
C PRO A 215 52.63 63.92 -30.56
N LYS A 216 52.78 63.91 -31.89
CA LYS A 216 52.36 65.01 -32.77
C LYS A 216 50.83 65.15 -32.88
N THR A 217 50.06 64.06 -32.72
CA THR A 217 48.59 64.10 -32.82
C THR A 217 47.94 64.64 -31.54
N LEU A 218 48.54 64.35 -30.37
CA LEU A 218 48.06 64.88 -29.09
C LEU A 218 48.24 66.39 -29.01
N LEU A 219 49.40 66.91 -29.44
CA LEU A 219 49.67 68.35 -29.48
C LEU A 219 48.64 69.11 -30.33
N GLY A 220 48.30 68.58 -31.50
CA GLY A 220 47.29 69.20 -32.38
C GLY A 220 45.85 69.18 -31.82
N ARG A 221 45.51 68.24 -30.92
CA ARG A 221 44.21 68.23 -30.23
C ARG A 221 44.17 69.19 -29.05
N PHE A 222 45.24 69.28 -28.26
CA PHE A 222 45.31 70.24 -27.15
C PHE A 222 45.30 71.69 -27.64
N GLU A 223 45.95 72.01 -28.76
CA GLU A 223 45.90 73.37 -29.32
C GLU A 223 44.49 73.76 -29.78
N LYS A 224 43.69 72.84 -30.32
CA LYS A 224 42.30 73.11 -30.73
C LYS A 224 41.31 73.29 -29.57
N ALA A 225 41.65 72.83 -28.36
CA ALA A 225 40.77 72.97 -27.20
C ALA A 225 41.01 74.27 -26.40
N VAL A 226 42.12 74.96 -26.67
CA VAL A 226 42.55 76.16 -25.92
C VAL A 226 42.31 77.46 -26.72
N HIS A 227 41.76 77.40 -27.94
CA HIS A 227 41.35 78.56 -28.72
C HIS A 227 39.87 78.45 -29.11
#